data_AF-A0A848VV85-F1
#
_entry.id   AF-A0A848VV85-F1
#
_cell.length_a   1.000
_cell.length_b   1.000
_cell.length_c   1.000
_cell.angle_alpha   90.00
_cell.angle_beta   90.00
_cell.angle_gamma   90.00
#
_symmetry.space_group_name_H-M   'P 1'
#
loop_
_entity.id
_entity.type
_entity.pdbx_description
1 polymer ?
#
loop_
_entity_poly.entity_id
_entity_poly.type
_entity_poly.pdbx_seq_one_letter_code
_entity_poly.pdbx_strand_id
1 'polypeptide(L)' 'MHYIQALISVCLFGWLGYSVALGQLPENDGGSSKTRTLMSIVEPLTDAIGQGLTGALLFSVGVILAYFFLKRGSA' A
#
# COMPACT_ATOMS: atom_id res chain seq x y z
N MET A 1 -6.99 -12.47 -16.10
CA MET A 1 -5.87 -11.62 -15.63
C MET A 1 -6.24 -10.72 -14.45
N HIS A 2 -7.50 -10.25 -14.35
CA HIS A 2 -7.95 -9.30 -13.31
C HIS A 2 -7.89 -9.83 -11.87
N TYR A 3 -8.15 -11.13 -11.67
CA TYR A 3 -8.01 -11.80 -10.37
C TYR A 3 -6.56 -11.78 -9.85
N ILE A 4 -5.58 -11.95 -10.74
CA ILE A 4 -4.15 -11.91 -10.38
C ILE A 4 -3.74 -10.48 -9.99
N GLN A 5 -4.23 -9.46 -10.71
CA GLN A 5 -3.99 -8.06 -10.39
C GLN A 5 -4.60 -7.65 -9.05
N ALA A 6 -5.82 -8.12 -8.76
CA ALA A 6 -6.47 -7.91 -7.47
C ALA A 6 -5.72 -8.60 -6.33
N LEU A 7 -5.25 -9.83 -6.53
CA LEU A 7 -4.45 -10.55 -5.53
C LEU A 7 -3.12 -9.82 -5.25
N ILE A 8 -2.42 -9.41 -6.32
CA ILE A 8 -1.16 -8.68 -6.21
C ILE A 8 -1.35 -7.33 -5.50
N SER A 9 -2.44 -6.60 -5.77
CA SER A 9 -2.69 -5.33 -5.09
C SER A 9 -2.97 -5.52 -3.59
N VAL A 10 -3.80 -6.50 -3.20
CA VAL A 10 -4.05 -6.77 -1.77
C VAL A 10 -2.75 -7.18 -1.07
N CYS A 11 -1.97 -8.07 -1.68
CA CYS A 11 -0.71 -8.53 -1.08
C CYS A 11 0.31 -7.41 -0.95
N LEU A 12 0.50 -6.57 -1.98
CA LEU A 12 1.46 -5.47 -1.95
C LEU A 12 1.09 -4.39 -0.93
N PHE A 13 -0.15 -3.92 -0.96
CA PHE A 13 -0.60 -2.86 -0.06
C PHE A 13 -0.84 -3.38 1.37
N GLY A 14 -1.23 -4.65 1.52
CA GLY A 14 -1.33 -5.30 2.82
C GLY A 14 0.04 -5.54 3.46
N TRP A 15 1.03 -6.01 2.68
CA TRP A 15 2.40 -6.10 3.14
C TRP A 15 2.96 -4.72 3.53
N LEU A 16 2.77 -3.71 2.67
CA LEU A 16 3.24 -2.35 2.93
C LEU A 16 2.59 -1.76 4.19
N GLY A 17 1.27 -1.91 4.34
CA GLY A 17 0.55 -1.45 5.53
C GLY A 17 1.00 -2.17 6.81
N TYR A 18 1.30 -3.46 6.71
CA TYR A 18 1.86 -4.26 7.81
C TYR A 18 3.28 -3.80 8.19
N SER A 19 4.16 -3.56 7.21
CA SER A 19 5.51 -3.02 7.44
C SER A 19 5.48 -1.64 8.11
N VAL A 20 4.57 -0.77 7.68
CA VAL A 20 4.34 0.54 8.31
C VAL A 20 3.85 0.38 9.76
N ALA A 21 2.91 -0.52 10.01
CA ALA A 21 2.37 -0.77 11.35
C ALA A 21 3.41 -1.35 12.32
N LEU A 22 4.42 -2.07 11.80
CA LEU A 22 5.56 -2.58 12.58
C LEU A 22 6.72 -1.58 12.69
N GLY A 23 6.60 -0.38 12.11
CA GLY A 23 7.69 0.60 12.05
C GLY A 23 8.89 0.15 11.20
N GLN A 24 8.73 -0.92 10.43
CA GLN A 24 9.74 -1.46 9.51
C GLN A 24 9.51 -0.91 8.10
N LEU A 25 9.46 0.42 7.99
CA LEU A 25 9.53 1.06 6.69
C LEU A 25 10.86 0.63 6.03
N PRO A 26 10.87 0.29 4.73
CA PRO A 26 12.10 -0.03 4.03
C PRO A 26 12.98 1.22 3.95
N GLU A 27 13.76 1.45 5.00
CA GLU A 27 14.79 2.47 5.06
C GLU A 27 15.92 2.01 4.15
N ASN A 28 16.18 2.80 3.12
CA ASN A 28 17.42 2.76 2.32
C ASN A 28 17.63 1.66 1.27
N ASP A 29 16.62 0.88 0.87
CA ASP A 29 16.78 0.19 -0.41
C ASP A 29 16.54 1.20 -1.53
N GLY A 30 17.56 1.46 -2.35
CA GLY A 30 17.62 2.51 -3.39
C GLY A 30 16.63 2.32 -4.55
N GLY A 31 15.38 2.03 -4.23
CA GLY A 31 14.30 1.77 -5.15
C GLY A 31 13.88 3.05 -5.86
N SER A 32 13.93 2.97 -7.20
CA SER A 32 13.15 3.70 -8.21
C SER A 32 12.37 4.93 -7.72
N SER A 33 12.41 6.05 -8.44
CA SER A 33 11.67 7.30 -8.13
C SER A 33 10.24 7.09 -7.58
N LYS A 34 9.54 6.04 -8.01
CA LYS A 34 8.20 5.67 -7.53
C LYS A 34 8.16 5.32 -6.03
N THR A 35 9.13 4.58 -5.51
CA THR A 35 9.25 4.24 -4.09
C THR A 35 9.55 5.49 -3.27
N ARG A 36 10.45 6.35 -3.76
CA ARG A 36 10.75 7.64 -3.10
C ARG A 36 9.55 8.57 -3.04
N THR A 37 8.77 8.67 -4.11
CA THR A 37 7.53 9.47 -4.11
C THR A 37 6.51 8.88 -3.14
N LEU A 38 6.35 7.57 -3.08
CA LEU A 38 5.44 6.93 -2.13
C LEU A 38 5.86 7.22 -0.69
N MET A 39 7.15 7.07 -0.36
CA MET A 39 7.70 7.36 0.97
C MET A 39 7.50 8.83 1.36
N SER A 40 7.71 9.77 0.44
CA SER A 40 7.48 11.21 0.69
C SER A 40 6.03 11.57 1.02
N ILE A 41 5.07 10.67 0.71
CA ILE A 41 3.66 10.83 1.07
C ILE A 41 3.35 10.04 2.35
N VAL A 42 3.89 8.83 2.49
CA VAL A 42 3.59 7.92 3.61
C VAL A 42 4.26 8.38 4.91
N GLU A 43 5.48 8.90 4.88
CA GLU A 43 6.19 9.42 6.06
C GLU A 43 5.42 10.56 6.77
N PRO A 44 5.10 11.69 6.11
CA PRO A 44 4.39 12.77 6.78
C PRO A 44 2.98 12.37 7.22
N LEU A 45 2.34 11.44 6.50
CA LEU A 45 1.06 10.88 6.90
C LEU A 45 1.20 10.00 8.14
N THR A 46 2.28 9.22 8.24
CA THR A 46 2.60 8.41 9.42
C THR A 46 2.95 9.25 10.62
N ASP A 47 3.65 10.37 10.45
CA ASP A 47 3.93 11.32 11.52
C ASP A 47 2.67 12.06 12.00
N ALA A 48 1.75 12.38 11.08
CA ALA A 48 0.54 13.13 11.42
C ALA A 48 -0.54 12.28 12.11
N ILE A 49 -0.68 11.00 11.73
CA ILE A 49 -1.81 10.16 12.17
C ILE A 49 -1.36 8.90 12.95
N GLY A 50 -0.08 8.58 12.92
CA GLY A 50 0.50 7.41 13.58
C GLY A 50 0.52 6.15 12.71
N GLN A 51 1.52 5.30 12.99
CA GLN A 51 1.82 4.06 12.25
C GLN A 51 0.63 3.10 12.10
N GLY A 52 -0.18 2.93 13.16
CA GLY A 52 -1.34 2.04 13.14
C GLY A 52 -2.44 2.50 12.18
N LEU A 53 -2.72 3.81 12.12
CA LEU A 53 -3.74 4.38 11.23
C LEU A 53 -3.26 4.43 9.77
N THR A 54 -1.98 4.76 9.54
CA THR A 54 -1.42 4.75 8.19
C THR A 54 -1.36 3.34 7.61
N GLY A 55 -1.02 2.32 8.42
CA GLY A 55 -1.09 0.92 8.00
C GLY A 55 -2.51 0.48 7.60
N ALA A 56 -3.52 0.84 8.40
CA ALA A 56 -4.92 0.54 8.11
C ALA A 56 -5.45 1.26 6.85
N LEU A 57 -5.04 2.50 6.62
CA LEU A 57 -5.37 3.26 5.41
C LEU A 57 -4.77 2.63 4.16
N LEU A 58 -3.49 2.24 4.20
CA LEU A 58 -2.81 1.58 3.09
C LEU A 58 -3.47 0.24 2.74
N PHE A 59 -3.83 -0.56 3.75
CA PHE A 59 -4.60 -1.79 3.54
C PHE A 59 -5.95 -1.51 2.88
N SER A 60 -6.68 -0.49 3.35
CA SER A 60 -7.98 -0.10 2.80
C SER A 60 -7.88 0.32 1.32
N VAL A 61 -6.83 1.06 0.95
CA VAL A 61 -6.55 1.40 -0.45
C VAL A 61 -6.27 0.15 -1.29
N GLY A 62 -5.51 -0.80 -0.75
CA GLY A 62 -5.26 -2.10 -1.40
C GLY A 62 -6.54 -2.89 -1.70
N VAL A 63 -7.48 -2.90 -0.75
CA VAL A 63 -8.80 -3.55 -0.89
C VAL A 63 -9.66 -2.84 -1.93
N ILE A 64 -9.68 -1.49 -1.93
CA ILE A 64 -10.44 -0.70 -2.91
C ILE A 64 -9.92 -0.96 -4.34
N LEU A 65 -8.59 -0.99 -4.53
CA LEU A 65 -7.97 -1.31 -5.81
C LEU A 65 -8.30 -2.73 -6.26
N ALA A 66 -8.27 -3.69 -5.34
CA ALA A 66 -8.64 -5.07 -5.64
C ALA A 66 -10.11 -5.19 -6.09
N TYR A 67 -11.02 -4.54 -5.37
CA TYR A 67 -12.43 -4.47 -5.75
C TYR A 67 -12.62 -3.83 -7.12
N PHE A 68 -11.88 -2.75 -7.42
CA PHE A 68 -11.91 -2.10 -8.72
C PHE A 68 -11.44 -3.04 -9.85
N PHE A 69 -10.34 -3.77 -9.66
CA PHE A 69 -9.85 -4.73 -10.67
C PHE A 69 -10.82 -5.88 -10.89
N LEU A 70 -11.42 -6.41 -9.82
CA LEU A 70 -12.46 -7.44 -9.93
C LEU A 70 -13.67 -6.94 -10.71
N LYS A 71 -14.13 -5.72 -10.42
CA LYS A 71 -15.28 -5.12 -11.11
C LYS A 71 -14.99 -4.80 -12.58
N ARG A 72 -13.77 -4.36 -12.90
CA ARG A 72 -13.35 -4.02 -14.27
C ARG A 72 -13.18 -5.24 -15.17
N GLY A 73 -12.98 -6.43 -14.60
CA GLY A 73 -12.92 -7.70 -15.34
C GLY A 73 -14.27 -8.38 -15.57
N SER A 74 -15.36 -7.82 -15.04
CA SER A 74 -16.72 -8.35 -15.15
C SER A 74 -17.59 -7.63 -16.20
N ALA A 75 -17.02 -6.66 -16.92
CA ALA A 75 -17.64 -5.92 -18.01
C ALA A 75 -16.84 -6.17 -19.30
#